data_AF-K2C2I8-F1
#
_entry.id   AF-K2C2I8-F1
#
_cell.length_a   1.000
_cell.length_b   1.000
_cell.length_c   1.000
_cell.angle_alpha   90.00
_cell.angle_beta   90.00
_cell.angle_gamma   90.00
#
_symmetry.space_group_name_H-M   'P 1'
#
loop_
_entity.id
_entity.type
_entity.pdbx_description
1 polymer ?
#
loop_
_entity_poly.entity_id
_entity_poly.type
_entity_poly.pdbx_seq_one_letter_code
_entity_poly.pdbx_strand_id
1 'polypeptide(L)'
;MILEITRKKLFLFGSFIVVMLAIPITVYLSQQQQDQRSQASEVPDSTVVAIFDSGEQITKGQVREVAEEQSAPSSVDAEALKVALSNLIEMKILDKAATDLEIDIDQDWVDELIEGGLSENDAYYEVLRNQVTLKAVKSVSAYTVQFWNTPASGVSSLTQEEKALSAKQLTDGTPALNRAQALLGRGDDILEVGDTVLTEFPSLKPVLAINGYILNGLPESERIMAKRPQIYQRGDSGLDSQTQEVIFNLDEGNLASARNTESNRGGILFKIVSVNETGTETYDEWFEGQKSELVDDLGVL
;
A
#
# COMPACT_ATOMS: atom_id res chain seq x y z
N MET A 1 37.04 -67.36 14.56
CA MET A 1 37.10 -66.18 13.68
C MET A 1 35.87 -65.35 13.96
N ILE A 2 35.96 -64.51 15.01
CA ILE A 2 34.90 -63.60 15.45
C ILE A 2 34.98 -62.43 14.49
N LEU A 3 34.11 -62.41 13.47
CA LEU A 3 33.99 -61.28 12.56
C LEU A 3 32.78 -60.45 12.98
N GLU A 4 33.09 -59.32 13.61
CA GLU A 4 32.54 -58.00 13.32
C GLU A 4 31.37 -57.97 12.34
N ILE A 5 30.14 -58.24 12.83
CA ILE A 5 28.96 -57.62 12.24
C ILE A 5 28.92 -56.20 12.78
N THR A 6 29.59 -55.36 12.01
CA THR A 6 29.89 -53.95 12.15
C THR A 6 28.65 -53.12 12.47
N ARG A 7 28.79 -52.13 13.38
CA ARG A 7 27.81 -51.11 13.84
C ARG A 7 26.80 -50.58 12.81
N LYS A 8 27.05 -50.70 11.50
CA LYS A 8 26.13 -50.29 10.41
C LYS A 8 24.81 -51.07 10.37
N LYS A 9 24.77 -52.36 10.71
CA LYS A 9 23.51 -53.13 10.71
C LYS A 9 22.62 -52.87 11.93
N LEU A 10 23.21 -52.51 13.08
CA LEU A 10 22.47 -52.12 14.27
C LEU A 10 21.84 -50.72 14.12
N PHE A 11 22.52 -49.81 13.41
CA PHE A 11 22.01 -48.46 13.11
C PHE A 11 20.87 -48.48 12.08
N LEU A 12 20.91 -49.39 11.11
CA LEU A 12 19.84 -49.60 10.13
C LEU A 12 18.59 -50.24 10.74
N PHE A 13 18.74 -51.18 11.68
CA PHE A 13 17.59 -51.76 12.39
C PHE A 13 16.99 -50.80 13.44
N GLY A 14 17.83 -50.02 14.13
CA GLY A 14 17.36 -49.01 15.09
C GLY A 14 16.62 -47.84 14.43
N SER A 15 17.11 -47.35 13.28
CA SER A 15 16.42 -46.29 12.52
C SER A 15 15.11 -46.76 11.89
N PHE A 16 15.02 -48.01 11.44
CA PHE A 16 13.79 -48.56 10.88
C PHE A 16 12.66 -48.69 11.92
N ILE A 17 12.99 -49.03 13.17
CA ILE A 17 12.02 -49.10 14.28
C ILE A 17 11.57 -47.70 14.71
N VAL A 18 12.49 -46.72 14.73
CA VAL A 18 12.15 -45.31 15.04
C VAL A 18 11.25 -44.69 13.95
N VAL A 19 11.51 -44.98 12.66
CA VAL A 19 10.65 -44.51 11.56
C VAL A 19 9.28 -45.21 11.56
N MET A 20 9.22 -46.51 11.88
CA MET A 20 7.95 -47.25 12.00
C MET A 20 7.11 -46.86 13.22
N LEU A 21 7.70 -46.33 14.29
CA LEU A 21 6.97 -45.76 15.42
C LEU A 21 6.64 -44.28 15.21
N ALA A 22 7.49 -43.54 14.49
CA ALA A 22 7.24 -42.15 14.15
C ALA A 22 5.99 -42.01 13.29
N ILE A 23 5.83 -42.81 12.22
CA ILE A 23 4.70 -42.69 11.27
C ILE A 23 3.33 -42.86 11.96
N PRO A 24 3.06 -43.88 12.79
CA PRO A 24 1.80 -44.00 13.52
C PRO A 24 1.60 -42.89 14.56
N ILE A 25 2.67 -42.38 15.18
CA ILE A 25 2.58 -41.29 16.17
C ILE A 25 2.33 -39.95 15.48
N THR A 26 2.94 -39.65 14.33
CA THR A 26 2.60 -38.46 13.54
C THR A 26 1.21 -38.58 12.93
N VAL A 27 0.78 -39.77 12.49
CA VAL A 27 -0.60 -39.97 12.04
C VAL A 27 -1.59 -39.82 13.20
N TYR A 28 -1.29 -40.34 14.38
CA TYR A 28 -2.13 -40.18 15.57
C TYR A 28 -2.16 -38.73 16.09
N LEU A 29 -1.03 -38.02 16.13
CA LEU A 29 -0.98 -36.60 16.49
C LEU A 29 -1.62 -35.71 15.42
N SER A 30 -1.45 -36.04 14.14
CA SER A 30 -2.13 -35.38 13.03
C SER A 30 -3.64 -35.64 13.09
N GLN A 31 -4.07 -36.85 13.42
CA GLN A 31 -5.47 -37.19 13.65
C GLN A 31 -6.00 -36.51 14.90
N GLN A 32 -5.23 -36.40 15.99
CA GLN A 32 -5.66 -35.69 17.19
C GLN A 32 -5.73 -34.17 16.96
N GLN A 33 -4.84 -33.60 16.14
CA GLN A 33 -4.94 -32.21 15.68
C GLN A 33 -6.09 -32.02 14.68
N GLN A 34 -6.39 -33.00 13.81
CA GLN A 34 -7.58 -32.98 12.95
C GLN A 34 -8.87 -33.15 13.74
N ASP A 35 -8.89 -33.99 14.77
CA ASP A 35 -10.00 -34.25 15.67
C ASP A 35 -10.23 -33.05 16.59
N GLN A 36 -9.16 -32.34 17.02
CA GLN A 36 -9.29 -31.05 17.71
C GLN A 36 -9.74 -29.93 16.77
N ARG A 37 -9.29 -29.92 15.51
CA ARG A 37 -9.78 -28.97 14.47
C ARG A 37 -11.22 -29.24 14.05
N SER A 38 -11.70 -30.49 14.14
CA SER A 38 -13.09 -30.87 13.83
C SER A 38 -14.00 -30.90 15.08
N GLN A 39 -13.45 -30.77 16.29
CA GLN A 39 -14.22 -30.57 17.53
C GLN A 39 -14.31 -29.11 17.99
N ALA A 40 -13.54 -28.18 17.40
CA ALA A 40 -13.98 -26.79 17.36
C ALA A 40 -15.24 -26.78 16.49
N SER A 41 -16.41 -26.57 17.09
CA SER A 41 -17.65 -26.43 16.30
C SER A 41 -17.38 -25.41 15.21
N GLU A 42 -17.37 -25.84 13.94
CA GLU A 42 -17.25 -24.92 12.82
C GLU A 42 -18.39 -23.92 12.97
N VAL A 43 -18.04 -22.68 13.30
CA VAL A 43 -19.00 -21.58 13.40
C VAL A 43 -19.70 -21.53 12.03
N PRO A 44 -21.04 -21.74 11.97
CA PRO A 44 -21.75 -21.78 10.70
C PRO A 44 -21.56 -20.47 9.91
N ASP A 45 -21.54 -20.54 8.59
CA ASP A 45 -21.40 -19.35 7.74
C ASP A 45 -22.57 -18.36 7.94
N SER A 46 -23.73 -18.82 8.41
CA SER A 46 -24.87 -17.96 8.78
C SER A 46 -24.70 -17.23 10.13
N THR A 47 -23.59 -17.42 10.84
CA THR A 47 -23.34 -16.75 12.12
C THR A 47 -23.09 -15.28 11.89
N VAL A 48 -23.83 -14.43 12.60
CA VAL A 48 -23.60 -12.98 12.61
C VAL A 48 -22.33 -12.69 13.40
N VAL A 49 -21.39 -12.00 12.77
CA VAL A 49 -20.08 -11.66 13.35
C VAL A 49 -19.98 -10.18 13.68
N ALA A 50 -20.73 -9.32 12.99
CA ALA A 50 -20.85 -7.90 13.29
C ALA A 50 -22.22 -7.36 12.86
N ILE A 51 -22.63 -6.23 13.44
CA ILE A 51 -23.82 -5.47 13.04
C ILE A 51 -23.35 -4.10 12.52
N PHE A 52 -23.81 -3.72 11.33
CA PHE A 52 -23.53 -2.46 10.67
C PHE A 52 -24.78 -1.56 10.66
N ASP A 53 -24.58 -0.26 10.91
CA ASP A 53 -25.57 0.82 10.83
C ASP A 53 -26.93 0.47 11.48
N SER A 54 -26.88 0.05 12.74
CA SER A 54 -28.05 -0.28 13.59
C SER A 54 -28.98 -1.39 13.09
N GLY A 55 -28.61 -2.18 12.07
CA GLY A 55 -29.48 -3.26 11.63
C GLY A 55 -28.98 -4.21 10.53
N GLU A 56 -27.98 -3.84 9.74
CA GLU A 56 -27.41 -4.77 8.75
C GLU A 56 -26.53 -5.81 9.45
N GLN A 57 -26.77 -7.10 9.19
CA GLN A 57 -25.99 -8.18 9.78
C GLN A 57 -24.87 -8.59 8.82
N ILE A 58 -23.64 -8.58 9.33
CA ILE A 58 -22.48 -9.16 8.65
C ILE A 58 -22.33 -10.59 9.15
N THR A 59 -22.34 -11.54 8.23
CA THR A 59 -22.22 -12.97 8.53
C THR A 59 -20.82 -13.50 8.24
N LYS A 60 -20.44 -14.59 8.91
CA LYS A 60 -19.17 -15.27 8.66
C LYS A 60 -19.01 -15.72 7.21
N GLY A 61 -20.11 -16.09 6.53
CA GLY A 61 -20.12 -16.44 5.12
C GLY A 61 -19.66 -15.29 4.23
N GLN A 62 -20.18 -14.08 4.46
CA GLN A 62 -19.75 -12.88 3.75
C GLN A 62 -18.27 -12.56 4.00
N VAL A 63 -17.80 -12.73 5.24
CA VAL A 63 -16.37 -12.57 5.58
C VAL A 63 -15.50 -13.59 4.84
N ARG A 64 -15.96 -14.84 4.73
CA ARG A 64 -15.25 -15.89 3.99
C ARG A 64 -15.18 -15.58 2.50
N GLU A 65 -16.25 -15.09 1.89
CA GLU A 65 -16.28 -14.69 0.48
C GLU A 65 -15.18 -13.64 0.18
N VAL A 66 -15.04 -12.63 1.03
CA VAL A 66 -13.96 -11.62 0.93
C VAL A 66 -12.58 -12.27 1.11
N ALA A 67 -12.43 -13.20 2.07
CA ALA A 67 -11.15 -13.89 2.29
C ALA A 67 -10.72 -14.75 1.08
N GLU A 68 -11.68 -15.39 0.40
CA GLU A 68 -11.46 -16.24 -0.78
C GLU A 68 -11.21 -15.43 -2.06
N GLU A 69 -11.64 -14.16 -2.12
CA GLU A 69 -11.25 -13.22 -3.18
C GLU A 69 -9.76 -12.82 -3.03
N GLN A 70 -9.32 -12.59 -1.80
CA GLN A 70 -7.98 -12.07 -1.48
C GLN A 70 -6.90 -13.15 -1.39
N SER A 71 -7.30 -14.42 -1.22
CA SER A 71 -6.37 -15.52 -1.01
C SER A 71 -6.93 -16.84 -1.51
N ALA A 72 -6.07 -17.81 -1.77
CA ALA A 72 -6.53 -19.12 -2.19
C ALA A 72 -7.47 -19.73 -1.12
N PRO A 73 -8.58 -20.40 -1.50
CA PRO A 73 -9.51 -20.98 -0.52
C PRO A 73 -8.83 -21.92 0.48
N SER A 74 -7.76 -22.61 0.07
CA SER A 74 -6.97 -23.49 0.94
C SER A 74 -6.11 -22.78 1.99
N SER A 75 -5.96 -21.45 1.92
CA SER A 75 -5.19 -20.62 2.85
C SER A 75 -6.04 -19.75 3.78
N VAL A 76 -7.36 -19.83 3.69
CA VAL A 76 -8.26 -19.07 4.58
C VAL A 76 -8.22 -19.68 5.99
N ASP A 77 -7.47 -19.02 6.87
CA ASP A 77 -7.40 -19.33 8.30
C ASP A 77 -8.08 -18.24 9.14
N ALA A 78 -8.01 -18.35 10.48
CA ALA A 78 -8.65 -17.40 11.38
C ALA A 78 -8.09 -15.97 11.25
N GLU A 79 -6.81 -15.82 10.86
CA GLU A 79 -6.22 -14.50 10.66
C GLU A 79 -6.69 -13.90 9.33
N ALA A 80 -6.73 -14.71 8.27
CA ALA A 80 -7.30 -14.31 6.99
C ALA A 80 -8.76 -13.84 7.14
N LEU A 81 -9.56 -14.53 7.96
CA LEU A 81 -10.94 -14.13 8.24
C LEU A 81 -11.05 -12.83 9.03
N LYS A 82 -10.12 -12.54 9.95
CA LYS A 82 -10.11 -11.25 10.67
C LYS A 82 -9.75 -10.08 9.74
N VAL A 83 -8.76 -10.28 8.88
CA VAL A 83 -8.39 -9.31 7.85
C VAL A 83 -9.58 -9.07 6.91
N ALA A 84 -10.21 -10.14 6.44
CA ALA A 84 -11.38 -10.05 5.58
C ALA A 84 -12.58 -9.37 6.26
N LEU A 85 -12.83 -9.59 7.56
CA LEU A 85 -13.85 -8.85 8.29
C LEU A 85 -13.52 -7.36 8.33
N SER A 86 -12.26 -6.99 8.63
CA SER A 86 -11.85 -5.58 8.66
C SER A 86 -12.05 -4.93 7.29
N ASN A 87 -11.68 -5.61 6.21
CA ASN A 87 -11.86 -5.13 4.84
C ASN A 87 -13.34 -4.98 4.50
N LEU A 88 -14.19 -5.96 4.84
CA LEU A 88 -15.62 -5.88 4.60
C LEU A 88 -16.28 -4.73 5.38
N ILE A 89 -15.85 -4.50 6.62
CA ILE A 89 -16.30 -3.34 7.41
C ILE A 89 -15.88 -2.03 6.72
N GLU A 90 -14.65 -1.95 6.23
CA GLU A 90 -14.17 -0.78 5.48
C GLU A 90 -15.00 -0.52 4.22
N MET A 91 -15.25 -1.55 3.42
CA MET A 91 -16.11 -1.47 2.24
C MET A 91 -17.51 -0.93 2.59
N LYS A 92 -18.13 -1.46 3.65
CA LYS A 92 -19.45 -0.99 4.12
C LYS A 92 -19.46 0.46 4.56
N ILE A 93 -18.42 0.89 5.28
CA ILE A 93 -18.25 2.29 5.70
C ILE A 93 -18.05 3.19 4.49
N LEU A 94 -17.24 2.76 3.52
CA LEU A 94 -17.00 3.48 2.29
C LEU A 94 -18.27 3.64 1.44
N ASP A 95 -19.08 2.59 1.27
CA ASP A 95 -20.36 2.65 0.56
C ASP A 95 -21.33 3.66 1.19
N LYS A 96 -21.41 3.66 2.53
CA LYS A 96 -22.19 4.64 3.28
C LYS A 96 -21.64 6.06 3.08
N ALA A 97 -20.32 6.23 3.17
CA ALA A 97 -19.66 7.51 2.94
C ALA A 97 -19.86 8.02 1.51
N ALA A 98 -19.89 7.13 0.50
CA ALA A 98 -20.18 7.51 -0.88
C ALA A 98 -21.56 8.17 -1.00
N THR A 99 -22.56 7.62 -0.29
CA THR A 99 -23.90 8.18 -0.24
C THR A 99 -23.94 9.49 0.55
N ASP A 100 -23.37 9.50 1.76
CA ASP A 100 -23.44 10.65 2.68
C ASP A 100 -22.64 11.87 2.17
N LEU A 101 -21.57 11.64 1.42
CA LEU A 101 -20.71 12.68 0.85
C LEU A 101 -21.01 12.98 -0.62
N GLU A 102 -22.07 12.38 -1.19
CA GLU A 102 -22.46 12.52 -2.60
C GLU A 102 -21.25 12.32 -3.54
N ILE A 103 -20.56 11.18 -3.39
CA ILE A 103 -19.42 10.81 -4.23
C ILE A 103 -19.96 10.10 -5.47
N ASP A 104 -19.62 10.66 -6.64
CA ASP A 104 -19.71 9.97 -7.91
C ASP A 104 -18.34 9.34 -8.21
N ILE A 105 -18.32 8.02 -8.35
CA ILE A 105 -17.08 7.25 -8.51
C ILE A 105 -16.44 7.59 -9.86
N ASP A 106 -15.17 8.00 -9.84
CA ASP A 106 -14.39 8.23 -11.07
C ASP A 106 -14.09 6.89 -11.76
N GLN A 107 -14.97 6.48 -12.67
CA GLN A 107 -14.84 5.21 -13.39
C GLN A 107 -13.58 5.15 -14.26
N ASP A 108 -13.12 6.28 -14.80
CA ASP A 108 -11.87 6.30 -15.56
C ASP A 108 -10.68 5.94 -14.65
N TRP A 109 -10.73 6.33 -13.36
CA TRP A 109 -9.72 5.93 -12.39
C TRP A 109 -9.84 4.45 -12.00
N VAL A 110 -11.07 3.93 -11.86
CA VAL A 110 -11.29 2.49 -11.61
C VAL A 110 -10.72 1.65 -12.75
N ASP A 111 -11.05 2.00 -14.00
CA ASP A 111 -10.57 1.31 -15.20
C ASP A 111 -9.04 1.34 -15.32
N GLU A 112 -8.42 2.47 -14.99
CA GLU A 112 -6.95 2.61 -14.95
C GLU A 112 -6.29 1.68 -13.92
N LEU A 113 -6.88 1.52 -12.73
CA LEU A 113 -6.34 0.59 -11.72
C LEU A 113 -6.53 -0.87 -12.11
N ILE A 114 -7.65 -1.20 -12.77
CA ILE A 114 -7.88 -2.53 -13.36
C ILE A 114 -6.84 -2.83 -14.44
N GLU A 115 -6.57 -1.87 -15.34
CA GLU A 115 -5.50 -2.01 -16.35
C GLU A 115 -4.11 -2.14 -15.70
N GLY A 116 -3.91 -1.49 -14.54
CA GLY A 116 -2.74 -1.64 -13.68
C GLY A 116 -2.61 -3.02 -13.01
N GLY A 117 -3.64 -3.85 -13.04
CA GLY A 117 -3.65 -5.23 -12.54
C GLY A 117 -4.42 -5.47 -11.25
N LEU A 118 -5.18 -4.49 -10.75
CA LEU A 118 -6.09 -4.69 -9.61
C LEU A 118 -7.36 -5.45 -10.06
N SER A 119 -8.02 -6.10 -9.10
CA SER A 119 -9.37 -6.63 -9.32
C SER A 119 -10.37 -5.46 -9.46
N GLU A 120 -11.54 -5.71 -10.08
CA GLU A 120 -12.60 -4.69 -10.18
C GLU A 120 -13.02 -4.17 -8.80
N ASN A 121 -13.12 -5.07 -7.82
CA ASN A 121 -13.55 -4.73 -6.46
C ASN A 121 -12.48 -3.91 -5.72
N ASP A 122 -11.22 -4.34 -5.77
CA ASP A 122 -10.11 -3.60 -5.15
C ASP A 122 -9.93 -2.22 -5.79
N ALA A 123 -10.01 -2.13 -7.13
CA ALA A 123 -9.93 -0.87 -7.85
C ALA A 123 -11.06 0.08 -7.46
N TYR A 124 -12.30 -0.41 -7.37
CA TYR A 124 -13.45 0.40 -6.96
C TYR A 124 -13.26 0.98 -5.56
N TYR A 125 -12.92 0.14 -4.57
CA TYR A 125 -12.80 0.60 -3.19
C TYR A 125 -11.54 1.44 -2.95
N GLU A 126 -10.47 1.22 -3.71
CA GLU A 126 -9.29 2.10 -3.69
C GLU A 126 -9.64 3.50 -4.19
N VAL A 127 -10.37 3.62 -5.31
CA VAL A 127 -10.85 4.92 -5.81
C VAL A 127 -11.80 5.59 -4.82
N LEU A 128 -12.74 4.83 -4.27
CA LEU A 128 -13.69 5.36 -3.30
C LEU A 128 -12.98 5.85 -2.03
N ARG A 129 -12.03 5.08 -1.49
CA ARG A 129 -11.19 5.49 -0.35
C ARG A 129 -10.46 6.80 -0.64
N ASN A 130 -9.88 6.91 -1.82
CA ASN A 130 -9.17 8.12 -2.23
C ASN A 130 -10.11 9.34 -2.37
N GLN A 131 -11.29 9.17 -2.98
CA GLN A 131 -12.29 10.24 -3.09
C GLN A 131 -12.89 10.64 -1.73
N VAL A 132 -13.12 9.68 -0.83
CA VAL A 132 -13.51 9.93 0.57
C VAL A 132 -12.42 10.72 1.27
N THR A 133 -11.15 10.34 1.11
CA THR A 133 -10.01 11.07 1.71
C THR A 133 -10.03 12.53 1.25
N LEU A 134 -10.23 12.79 -0.04
CA LEU A 134 -10.29 14.15 -0.58
C LEU A 134 -11.50 14.97 -0.11
N LYS A 135 -12.56 14.33 0.40
CA LYS A 135 -13.76 15.03 0.91
C LYS A 135 -13.85 15.14 2.43
N ALA A 136 -13.31 14.16 3.16
CA ALA A 136 -13.54 14.00 4.60
C ALA A 136 -12.26 14.11 5.44
N VAL A 137 -11.08 14.17 4.82
CA VAL A 137 -9.78 14.25 5.48
C VAL A 137 -9.02 15.47 5.00
N LYS A 138 -8.33 16.15 5.91
CA LYS A 138 -7.43 17.26 5.58
C LYS A 138 -6.30 16.75 4.70
N SER A 139 -6.38 17.07 3.43
CA SER A 139 -5.52 16.48 2.42
C SER A 139 -5.25 17.43 1.26
N VAL A 140 -4.16 17.15 0.56
CA VAL A 140 -3.79 17.82 -0.69
C VAL A 140 -3.55 16.77 -1.76
N SER A 141 -4.20 16.90 -2.90
CA SER A 141 -3.86 16.13 -4.10
C SER A 141 -2.87 16.92 -4.94
N ALA A 142 -1.74 16.33 -5.31
CA ALA A 142 -0.72 17.01 -6.10
C ALA A 142 0.00 16.08 -7.07
N TYR A 143 0.32 16.61 -8.25
CA TYR A 143 1.35 16.03 -9.09
C TYR A 143 2.73 16.34 -8.50
N THR A 144 3.62 15.35 -8.52
CA THR A 144 4.99 15.52 -8.02
C THR A 144 6.04 15.14 -9.04
N VAL A 145 7.07 15.99 -9.13
CA VAL A 145 8.33 15.67 -9.79
C VAL A 145 9.41 15.76 -8.72
N GLN A 146 9.97 14.62 -8.35
CA GLN A 146 10.98 14.53 -7.32
C GLN A 146 12.28 14.01 -7.92
N PHE A 147 13.40 14.46 -7.40
CA PHE A 147 14.62 13.66 -7.48
C PHE A 147 15.19 13.49 -6.09
N TRP A 148 15.51 12.23 -5.77
CA TRP A 148 16.10 11.90 -4.48
C TRP A 148 17.62 12.04 -4.54
N ASN A 149 18.21 12.58 -3.48
CA ASN A 149 19.64 12.55 -3.27
C ASN A 149 19.96 12.36 -1.79
N THR A 150 20.93 11.50 -1.52
CA THR A 150 21.34 11.13 -0.16
C THR A 150 21.53 12.37 0.72
N PRO A 151 20.91 12.43 1.91
CA PRO A 151 21.05 13.55 2.82
C PRO A 151 22.51 13.73 3.26
N ALA A 152 22.87 14.94 3.73
CA ALA A 152 24.26 15.31 4.00
C ALA A 152 24.95 14.33 4.98
N SER A 153 24.20 13.85 5.96
CA SER A 153 24.64 12.86 6.95
C SER A 153 25.01 11.51 6.34
N GLY A 154 24.37 11.11 5.24
CA GLY A 154 24.58 9.82 4.56
C GLY A 154 25.61 9.86 3.43
N VAL A 155 26.17 11.03 3.08
CA VAL A 155 27.15 11.13 1.98
C VAL A 155 28.45 10.41 2.32
N SER A 156 28.84 10.35 3.60
CA SER A 156 30.10 9.76 4.03
C SER A 156 30.19 8.27 3.74
N SER A 157 29.07 7.54 3.82
CA SER A 157 28.95 6.10 3.57
C SER A 157 28.95 5.70 2.10
N LEU A 158 28.83 6.66 1.17
CA LEU A 158 28.85 6.39 -0.26
C LEU A 158 30.28 6.07 -0.76
N THR A 159 30.36 5.18 -1.74
CA THR A 159 31.56 4.92 -2.52
C THR A 159 31.99 6.15 -3.33
N GLN A 160 33.19 6.14 -3.91
CA GLN A 160 33.68 7.27 -4.71
C GLN A 160 32.85 7.49 -5.98
N GLU A 161 32.39 6.41 -6.62
CA GLU A 161 31.55 6.46 -7.82
C GLU A 161 30.16 7.02 -7.49
N GLU A 162 29.55 6.56 -6.39
CA GLU A 162 28.27 7.09 -5.89
C GLU A 162 28.37 8.56 -5.48
N LYS A 163 29.48 8.98 -4.88
CA LYS A 163 29.72 10.40 -4.57
C LYS A 163 29.79 11.25 -5.83
N ALA A 164 30.48 10.78 -6.87
CA ALA A 164 30.57 11.48 -8.14
C ALA A 164 29.21 11.59 -8.84
N LEU A 165 28.43 10.49 -8.84
CA LEU A 165 27.06 10.49 -9.37
C LEU A 165 26.13 11.41 -8.57
N SER A 166 26.14 11.32 -7.24
CA SER A 166 25.37 12.19 -6.34
C SER A 166 25.67 13.67 -6.58
N ALA A 167 26.96 14.03 -6.73
CA ALA A 167 27.35 15.42 -7.04
C ALA A 167 26.82 15.89 -8.40
N LYS A 168 26.84 15.02 -9.41
CA LYS A 168 26.27 15.32 -10.73
C LYS A 168 24.75 15.50 -10.66
N GLN A 169 24.05 14.61 -9.98
CA GLN A 169 22.60 14.69 -9.76
C GLN A 169 22.19 15.99 -9.06
N LEU A 170 22.96 16.46 -8.08
CA LEU A 170 22.69 17.74 -7.43
C LEU A 170 22.88 18.93 -8.37
N THR A 171 23.91 18.87 -9.23
CA THR A 171 24.19 19.91 -10.24
C THR A 171 23.07 19.97 -11.27
N ASP A 172 22.61 18.83 -11.76
CA ASP A 172 21.59 18.72 -12.80
C ASP A 172 20.15 18.88 -12.24
N GLY A 173 19.94 18.56 -10.96
CA GLY A 173 18.62 18.48 -10.35
C GLY A 173 17.88 19.82 -10.20
N THR A 174 18.58 20.90 -9.85
CA THR A 174 17.95 22.24 -9.77
C THR A 174 17.46 22.73 -11.14
N PRO A 175 18.27 22.70 -12.21
CA PRO A 175 17.81 22.97 -13.57
C PRO A 175 16.65 22.06 -14.00
N ALA A 176 16.70 20.77 -13.67
CA ALA A 176 15.65 19.81 -13.98
C ALA A 176 14.30 20.16 -13.32
N LEU A 177 14.29 20.53 -12.03
CA LEU A 177 13.06 20.98 -11.36
C LEU A 177 12.52 22.28 -11.94
N ASN A 178 13.39 23.23 -12.30
CA ASN A 178 12.95 24.47 -12.96
C ASN A 178 12.32 24.18 -14.33
N ARG A 179 12.90 23.23 -15.07
CA ARG A 179 12.35 22.75 -16.34
C ARG A 179 10.99 22.11 -16.13
N ALA A 180 10.86 21.18 -15.18
CA ALA A 180 9.61 20.54 -14.83
C ALA A 180 8.53 21.56 -14.42
N GLN A 181 8.90 22.57 -13.63
CA GLN A 181 7.99 23.64 -13.22
C GLN A 181 7.48 24.45 -14.40
N ALA A 182 8.34 24.76 -15.38
CA ALA A 182 7.92 25.45 -16.59
C ALA A 182 6.97 24.60 -17.45
N LEU A 183 7.23 23.29 -17.58
CA LEU A 183 6.39 22.36 -18.36
C LEU A 183 5.02 22.18 -17.69
N LEU A 184 4.98 21.87 -16.39
CA LEU A 184 3.72 21.74 -15.63
C LEU A 184 2.95 23.06 -15.54
N GLY A 185 3.64 24.19 -15.49
CA GLY A 185 3.02 25.52 -15.55
C GLY A 185 2.28 25.79 -16.87
N ARG A 186 2.61 25.07 -17.95
CA ARG A 186 1.90 25.14 -19.24
C ARG A 186 0.75 24.13 -19.36
N GLY A 187 0.61 23.23 -18.40
CA GLY A 187 -0.39 22.16 -18.43
C GLY A 187 0.05 20.91 -19.20
N ASP A 188 1.36 20.70 -19.39
CA ASP A 188 1.88 19.47 -19.99
C ASP A 188 1.59 18.25 -19.09
N ASP A 189 1.40 17.08 -19.69
CA ASP A 189 1.18 15.82 -18.96
C ASP A 189 2.38 15.45 -18.09
N ILE A 190 2.13 14.96 -16.87
CA ILE A 190 3.18 14.73 -15.87
C ILE A 190 4.22 13.69 -16.31
N LEU A 191 3.81 12.66 -17.07
CA LEU A 191 4.74 11.65 -17.58
C LEU A 191 5.57 12.22 -18.73
N GLU A 192 4.96 13.02 -19.63
CA GLU A 192 5.69 13.73 -20.68
C GLU A 192 6.71 14.73 -20.11
N VAL A 193 6.35 15.42 -19.01
CA VAL A 193 7.27 16.27 -18.25
C VAL A 193 8.45 15.45 -17.75
N GLY A 194 8.18 14.31 -17.12
CA GLY A 194 9.22 13.41 -16.61
C GLY A 194 10.15 12.89 -17.70
N ASP A 195 9.60 12.42 -18.83
CA ASP A 195 10.37 11.89 -19.97
C ASP A 195 11.26 12.96 -20.60
N THR A 196 10.73 14.19 -20.73
CA THR A 196 11.49 15.35 -21.21
C THR A 196 12.65 15.66 -20.28
N VAL A 197 12.40 15.70 -18.97
CA VAL A 197 13.44 15.96 -17.96
C VAL A 197 14.51 14.87 -17.98
N LEU A 198 14.16 13.59 -18.09
CA LEU A 198 15.13 12.49 -18.18
C LEU A 198 15.97 12.52 -19.46
N THR A 199 15.39 13.02 -20.55
CA THR A 199 16.09 13.19 -21.82
C THR A 199 17.10 14.33 -21.74
N GLU A 200 16.71 15.47 -21.15
CA GLU A 200 17.57 16.66 -20.99
C GLU A 200 18.64 16.47 -19.89
N PHE A 201 18.34 15.69 -18.83
CA PHE A 201 19.21 15.48 -17.66
C PHE A 201 19.44 13.98 -17.36
N PRO A 202 20.21 13.24 -18.18
CA PRO A 202 20.33 11.78 -18.05
C PRO A 202 20.95 11.27 -16.74
N SER A 203 21.64 12.12 -15.98
CA SER A 203 22.18 11.76 -14.65
C SER A 203 21.10 11.48 -13.61
N LEU A 204 19.88 11.97 -13.85
CA LEU A 204 18.74 11.83 -12.95
C LEU A 204 17.94 10.54 -13.20
N LYS A 205 18.22 9.77 -14.26
CA LYS A 205 17.56 8.48 -14.53
C LYS A 205 17.37 7.58 -13.30
N PRO A 206 18.38 7.34 -12.45
CA PRO A 206 18.20 6.44 -11.31
C PRO A 206 17.41 7.05 -10.14
N VAL A 207 17.10 8.36 -10.15
CA VAL A 207 16.58 9.07 -8.98
C VAL A 207 15.39 9.99 -9.27
N LEU A 208 15.06 10.28 -10.53
CA LEU A 208 13.88 11.08 -10.88
C LEU A 208 12.64 10.21 -10.72
N ALA A 209 11.74 10.67 -9.86
CA ALA A 209 10.45 10.08 -9.63
C ALA A 209 9.32 11.03 -10.02
N ILE A 210 8.24 10.46 -10.53
CA ILE A 210 6.96 11.11 -10.77
C ILE A 210 5.93 10.46 -9.87
N ASN A 211 5.22 11.26 -9.06
CA ASN A 211 4.18 10.74 -8.17
C ASN A 211 4.66 9.56 -7.29
N GLY A 212 5.92 9.59 -6.86
CA GLY A 212 6.56 8.54 -6.05
C GLY A 212 7.23 7.39 -6.83
N TYR A 213 6.98 7.25 -8.14
CA TYR A 213 7.54 6.18 -8.97
C TYR A 213 8.80 6.62 -9.71
N ILE A 214 9.90 5.86 -9.58
CA ILE A 214 11.11 6.10 -10.39
C ILE A 214 10.77 5.86 -11.85
N LEU A 215 10.88 6.91 -12.67
CA LEU A 215 10.35 6.89 -14.03
C LEU A 215 11.20 6.02 -14.98
N ASN A 216 12.51 5.94 -14.74
CA ASN A 216 13.39 5.19 -15.62
C ASN A 216 13.18 3.67 -15.46
N GLY A 217 12.67 3.04 -16.51
CA GLY A 217 12.40 1.60 -16.52
C GLY A 217 11.07 1.22 -15.87
N LEU A 218 10.20 2.20 -15.64
CA LEU A 218 8.85 1.98 -15.13
C LEU A 218 8.03 1.16 -16.14
N PRO A 219 7.50 -0.02 -15.77
CA PRO A 219 6.62 -0.80 -16.64
C PRO A 219 5.36 -0.03 -17.01
N GLU A 220 4.78 -0.29 -18.19
CA GLU A 220 3.60 0.44 -18.68
C GLU A 220 2.42 0.38 -17.70
N SER A 221 2.18 -0.79 -17.07
CA SER A 221 1.14 -0.96 -16.05
C SER A 221 1.34 -0.04 -14.84
N GLU A 222 2.59 0.25 -14.46
CA GLU A 222 2.89 1.18 -13.37
C GLU A 222 2.90 2.65 -13.84
N ARG A 223 3.12 2.91 -15.14
CA ARG A 223 3.01 4.27 -15.70
C ARG A 223 1.59 4.80 -15.58
N ILE A 224 0.59 3.94 -15.74
CA ILE A 224 -0.83 4.29 -15.56
C ILE A 224 -1.05 4.81 -14.14
N MET A 225 -0.58 4.08 -13.12
CA MET A 225 -0.68 4.49 -11.71
C MET A 225 0.10 5.79 -11.45
N ALA A 226 1.30 5.93 -12.01
CA ALA A 226 2.14 7.12 -11.86
C ALA A 226 1.55 8.37 -12.51
N LYS A 227 0.53 8.25 -13.37
CA LYS A 227 -0.13 9.39 -14.02
C LYS A 227 -1.03 10.16 -13.07
N ARG A 228 -1.61 9.52 -12.05
CA ARG A 228 -2.58 10.15 -11.14
C ARG A 228 -1.87 10.94 -10.03
N PRO A 229 -2.41 12.10 -9.62
CA PRO A 229 -1.82 12.89 -8.55
C PRO A 229 -1.85 12.12 -7.22
N GLN A 230 -0.82 12.29 -6.42
CA GLN A 230 -0.72 11.66 -5.11
C GLN A 230 -1.54 12.45 -4.08
N ILE A 231 -2.14 11.74 -3.12
CA ILE A 231 -2.89 12.33 -2.02
C ILE A 231 -2.01 12.36 -0.78
N TYR A 232 -1.74 13.56 -0.27
CA TYR A 232 -0.99 13.78 0.96
C TYR A 232 -1.95 14.17 2.08
N GLN A 233 -2.03 13.35 3.12
CA GLN A 233 -2.83 13.62 4.32
C GLN A 233 -2.01 14.48 5.29
N ARG A 234 -2.63 15.46 5.95
CA ARG A 234 -1.90 16.38 6.82
C ARG A 234 -1.23 15.66 7.99
N GLY A 235 -1.90 14.67 8.58
CA GLY A 235 -1.38 13.88 9.70
C GLY A 235 -0.42 12.74 9.30
N ASP A 236 -0.41 12.31 8.04
CA ASP A 236 0.37 11.15 7.58
C ASP A 236 0.86 11.29 6.13
N SER A 237 1.52 12.40 5.82
CA SER A 237 2.02 12.64 4.46
C SER A 237 3.27 11.85 4.10
N GLY A 238 3.97 11.26 5.09
CA GLY A 238 5.30 10.68 4.91
C GLY A 238 6.41 11.68 4.52
N LEU A 239 6.11 12.98 4.50
CA LEU A 239 7.04 14.05 4.11
C LEU A 239 7.76 14.64 5.33
N ASP A 240 8.97 15.17 5.13
CA ASP A 240 9.64 15.96 6.18
C ASP A 240 8.94 17.31 6.44
N SER A 241 9.19 17.90 7.61
CA SER A 241 8.50 19.11 8.07
C SER A 241 8.60 20.30 7.10
N GLN A 242 9.77 20.49 6.48
CA GLN A 242 9.98 21.58 5.51
C GLN A 242 9.16 21.34 4.24
N THR A 243 9.07 20.10 3.80
CA THR A 243 8.27 19.72 2.64
C THR A 243 6.77 19.81 2.94
N GLN A 244 6.34 19.43 4.15
CA GLN A 244 4.96 19.61 4.63
C GLN A 244 4.54 21.07 4.64
N GLU A 245 5.40 21.97 5.16
CA GLU A 245 5.13 23.41 5.19
C GLU A 245 4.96 23.98 3.78
N VAL A 246 5.67 23.45 2.80
CA VAL A 246 5.49 23.87 1.40
C VAL A 246 4.15 23.39 0.85
N ILE A 247 3.84 22.09 0.94
CA ILE A 247 2.66 21.54 0.23
C ILE A 247 1.33 21.96 0.87
N PHE A 248 1.23 22.01 2.21
CA PHE A 248 -0.03 22.27 2.92
C PHE A 248 -0.38 23.76 3.06
N ASN A 249 0.46 24.66 2.56
CA ASN A 249 0.22 26.12 2.54
C ASN A 249 -0.07 26.64 1.13
N LEU A 250 -0.26 25.76 0.14
CA LEU A 250 -0.51 26.14 -1.24
C LEU A 250 -1.98 25.98 -1.59
N ASP A 251 -2.52 26.99 -2.27
CA ASP A 251 -3.84 26.89 -2.89
C ASP A 251 -3.82 25.99 -4.13
N GLU A 252 -5.01 25.51 -4.49
CA GLU A 252 -5.26 24.76 -5.72
C GLU A 252 -4.69 25.47 -6.96
N GLY A 253 -4.09 24.69 -7.86
CA GLY A 253 -3.49 25.19 -9.10
C GLY A 253 -2.12 25.83 -8.93
N ASN A 254 -1.62 26.05 -7.72
CA ASN A 254 -0.28 26.60 -7.52
C ASN A 254 0.82 25.54 -7.68
N LEU A 255 2.04 26.03 -7.96
CA LEU A 255 3.26 25.23 -8.00
C LEU A 255 4.25 25.73 -6.97
N ALA A 256 4.91 24.81 -6.26
CA ALA A 256 6.05 25.15 -5.42
C ALA A 256 7.03 23.98 -5.35
N SER A 257 8.27 24.28 -4.96
CA SER A 257 9.28 23.26 -4.75
C SER A 257 9.88 23.34 -3.34
N ALA A 258 10.03 22.19 -2.69
CA ALA A 258 10.89 22.02 -1.53
C ALA A 258 12.23 21.45 -1.99
N ARG A 259 13.34 21.99 -1.48
CA ARG A 259 14.70 21.60 -1.91
C ARG A 259 15.64 21.57 -0.72
N ASN A 260 16.63 20.69 -0.80
CA ASN A 260 17.69 20.58 0.19
C ASN A 260 17.13 20.50 1.63
N THR A 261 16.21 19.56 1.82
CA THR A 261 15.56 19.30 3.10
C THR A 261 16.41 18.40 3.98
N GLU A 262 16.03 18.24 5.24
CA GLU A 262 16.73 17.36 6.19
C GLU A 262 16.78 15.90 5.69
N SER A 263 15.73 15.45 5.00
CA SER A 263 15.58 14.09 4.51
C SER A 263 16.16 13.88 3.10
N ASN A 264 16.26 14.94 2.30
CA ASN A 264 16.59 14.88 0.88
C ASN A 264 17.39 16.11 0.42
N ARG A 265 18.64 15.89 -0.01
CA ARG A 265 19.46 16.97 -0.61
C ARG A 265 19.04 17.36 -2.02
N GLY A 266 18.19 16.54 -2.65
CA GLY A 266 17.61 16.83 -3.94
C GLY A 266 16.48 17.84 -3.82
N GLY A 267 15.34 17.52 -4.42
CA GLY A 267 14.15 18.35 -4.29
C GLY A 267 12.92 17.70 -4.88
N ILE A 268 11.79 18.30 -4.55
CA ILE A 268 10.46 17.92 -5.01
C ILE A 268 9.73 19.18 -5.48
N LEU A 269 9.07 19.07 -6.61
CA LEU A 269 8.16 20.06 -7.17
C LEU A 269 6.74 19.50 -7.04
N PHE A 270 5.83 20.32 -6.54
CA PHE A 270 4.41 20.05 -6.45
C PHE A 270 3.65 20.93 -7.43
N LYS A 271 2.61 20.36 -8.05
CA LYS A 271 1.51 21.09 -8.69
C LYS A 271 0.23 20.65 -8.01
N ILE A 272 -0.42 21.57 -7.29
CA ILE A 272 -1.62 21.27 -6.51
C ILE A 272 -2.82 21.10 -7.45
N VAL A 273 -3.53 19.98 -7.28
CA VAL A 273 -4.74 19.62 -8.04
C VAL A 273 -5.99 19.88 -7.21
N SER A 274 -5.97 19.60 -5.92
CA SER A 274 -7.07 19.91 -5.01
C SER A 274 -6.59 20.03 -3.56
N VAL A 275 -7.35 20.77 -2.75
CA VAL A 275 -7.09 20.97 -1.32
C VAL A 275 -8.38 20.76 -0.55
N ASN A 276 -8.32 19.97 0.52
CA ASN A 276 -9.35 19.91 1.55
C ASN A 276 -8.73 20.30 2.89
N GLU A 277 -9.23 21.37 3.51
CA GLU A 277 -8.77 21.85 4.81
C GLU A 277 -9.68 21.41 5.97
N THR A 278 -10.73 20.62 5.66
CA THR A 278 -11.74 20.19 6.62
C THR A 278 -11.63 18.70 6.95
N GLY A 279 -12.24 18.28 8.05
CA GLY A 279 -12.24 16.88 8.50
C GLY A 279 -11.13 16.53 9.48
N THR A 280 -10.82 15.23 9.58
CA THR A 280 -9.74 14.68 10.43
C THR A 280 -8.37 14.91 9.79
N GLU A 281 -7.28 14.64 10.52
CA GLU A 281 -5.93 14.80 10.00
C GLU A 281 -5.50 13.62 9.12
N THR A 282 -6.06 12.43 9.37
CA THR A 282 -5.80 11.21 8.58
C THR A 282 -7.08 10.45 8.25
N TYR A 283 -7.00 9.59 7.23
CA TYR A 283 -8.03 8.63 6.86
C TYR A 283 -8.27 7.63 7.98
N ASP A 284 -7.21 7.13 8.63
CA ASP A 284 -7.34 6.15 9.71
C ASP A 284 -8.12 6.75 10.90
N GLU A 285 -7.89 8.01 11.25
CA GLU A 285 -8.68 8.71 12.28
C GLU A 285 -10.15 8.84 11.87
N TRP A 286 -10.42 9.18 10.61
CA TRP A 286 -11.78 9.25 10.09
C TRP A 286 -12.46 7.87 10.12
N PHE A 287 -11.77 6.86 9.63
CA PHE A 287 -12.24 5.48 9.52
C PHE A 287 -12.56 4.88 10.88
N GLU A 288 -11.66 5.01 11.86
CA GLU A 288 -11.90 4.53 13.22
C GLU A 288 -13.05 5.29 13.90
N GLY A 289 -13.22 6.58 13.58
CA GLY A 289 -14.40 7.35 13.95
C GLY A 289 -15.69 6.72 13.42
N GLN A 290 -15.77 6.49 12.10
CA GLN A 290 -16.93 5.85 11.46
C GLN A 290 -17.19 4.45 12.02
N LYS A 291 -16.14 3.64 12.18
CA LYS A 291 -16.23 2.29 12.71
C LYS A 291 -16.80 2.26 14.12
N SER A 292 -16.33 3.16 14.99
CA SER A 292 -16.84 3.27 16.36
C SER A 292 -18.31 3.66 16.46
N GLU A 293 -18.82 4.37 15.46
CA GLU A 293 -20.22 4.82 15.39
C GLU A 293 -21.13 3.77 14.73
N LEU A 294 -20.65 3.10 13.69
CA LEU A 294 -21.48 2.31 12.79
C LEU A 294 -21.40 0.80 13.04
N VAL A 295 -20.39 0.31 13.76
CA VAL A 295 -20.09 -1.12 13.85
C VAL A 295 -20.17 -1.62 15.29
N ASP A 296 -20.96 -2.67 15.50
CA ASP A 296 -20.95 -3.49 16.71
C ASP A 296 -20.30 -4.85 16.40
N ASP A 297 -19.01 -5.00 16.74
CA ASP A 297 -18.27 -6.26 16.58
C ASP A 297 -18.63 -7.24 17.72
N LEU A 298 -19.17 -8.39 17.35
CA LEU A 298 -19.66 -9.37 18.30
C LEU A 298 -18.54 -10.29 18.82
N GLY A 299 -17.34 -10.25 18.23
CA GLY A 299 -16.17 -11.01 18.67
C GLY A 299 -16.31 -12.54 18.53
N VAL A 300 -17.04 -13.00 17.51
CA VAL A 300 -17.42 -14.42 17.33
C VAL A 300 -16.65 -15.12 16.18
N LEU A 301 -15.62 -14.46 15.64
CA LEU A 301 -14.75 -14.98 14.57
C LEU A 301 -13.56 -15.81 15.07
#